data_AF-A0A1I2MVE0-F1
#
_entry.id   AF-A0A1I2MVE0-F1
#
_cell.length_a   1.000
_cell.length_b   1.000
_cell.length_c   1.000
_cell.angle_alpha   90.00
_cell.angle_beta   90.00
_cell.angle_gamma   90.00
#
_symmetry.space_group_name_H-M   'P 1'
#
loop_
_entity.id
_entity.type
_entity.pdbx_description
1 polymer ?
#
loop_
_entity_poly.entity_id
_entity_poly.type
_entity_poly.pdbx_seq_one_letter_code
_entity_poly.pdbx_strand_id
1 'polypeptide(L)'
;MTQKAVAEVLGLEMHPAEAKKMFRNIYVHLLQNDTRGLMQTLNYRDTLASASRKKEQYEVFKFMLGLLLHQNPKELERLCPVHQHLTHSQSCPLRHRQCTLI
;
A
#
# COMPACT_ATOMS: atom_id res chain seq x y z
N MET A 1 -5.46 12.45 1.66
CA MET A 1 -5.57 11.32 2.63
C MET A 1 -4.82 10.08 2.16
N THR A 2 -4.87 9.69 0.88
CA THR A 2 -4.10 8.55 0.36
C THR A 2 -2.58 8.68 0.57
N GLN A 3 -2.00 9.87 0.38
CA GLN A 3 -0.59 10.14 0.71
C GLN A 3 -0.24 9.81 2.16
N LYS A 4 -1.12 10.17 3.11
CA LYS A 4 -0.90 9.90 4.53
C LYS A 4 -0.83 8.39 4.82
N ALA A 5 -1.66 7.60 4.16
CA ALA A 5 -1.62 6.13 4.31
C ALA A 5 -0.29 5.55 3.80
N VAL A 6 0.23 6.08 2.68
CA VAL A 6 1.55 5.68 2.14
C VAL A 6 2.67 6.03 3.12
N ALA A 7 2.67 7.26 3.65
CA ALA A 7 3.67 7.70 4.62
C ALA A 7 3.65 6.83 5.90
N GLU A 8 2.47 6.51 6.42
CA GLU A 8 2.35 5.69 7.64
C GLU A 8 2.74 4.23 7.45
N VAL A 9 2.42 3.61 6.30
CA VAL A 9 2.67 2.18 6.09
C VAL A 9 4.05 1.91 5.50
N LEU A 10 4.50 2.75 4.57
CA LEU A 10 5.74 2.55 3.83
C LEU A 10 6.88 3.48 4.26
N GLY A 11 6.60 4.49 5.08
CA GLY A 11 7.60 5.51 5.45
C GLY A 11 8.03 6.39 4.26
N LEU A 12 7.20 6.48 3.21
CA LEU A 12 7.50 7.21 1.99
C LEU A 12 6.67 8.48 1.87
N GLU A 13 7.35 9.60 1.62
CA GLU A 13 6.71 10.82 1.16
C GLU A 13 6.40 10.71 -0.34
N MET A 14 5.16 10.98 -0.70
CA MET A 14 4.67 10.78 -2.07
C MET A 14 3.68 11.88 -2.46
N HIS A 15 3.75 12.36 -3.69
CA HIS A 15 2.80 13.37 -4.15
C HIS A 15 1.34 12.84 -4.11
N PRO A 16 0.33 13.64 -3.70
CA PRO A 16 -1.06 13.18 -3.59
C PRO A 16 -1.62 12.50 -4.84
N ALA A 17 -1.22 12.96 -6.03
CA ALA A 17 -1.65 12.39 -7.30
C ALA A 17 -1.09 10.97 -7.50
N GLU A 18 0.17 10.74 -7.14
CA GLU A 18 0.81 9.43 -7.23
C GLU A 18 0.23 8.45 -6.21
N ALA A 19 -0.04 8.91 -4.99
CA ALA A 19 -0.69 8.07 -3.98
C ALA A 19 -2.10 7.62 -4.42
N LYS A 20 -2.84 8.50 -5.12
CA LYS A 20 -4.12 8.12 -5.74
C LYS A 20 -3.95 7.12 -6.88
N LYS A 21 -2.90 7.27 -7.71
CA LYS A 21 -2.57 6.31 -8.79
C LYS A 21 -2.21 4.95 -8.19
N MET A 22 -1.37 4.93 -7.15
CA MET A 22 -0.98 3.72 -6.43
C MET A 22 -2.19 3.01 -5.82
N PHE A 23 -3.11 3.74 -5.18
CA PHE A 23 -4.37 3.17 -4.69
C PHE A 23 -5.15 2.44 -5.79
N ARG A 24 -5.31 3.07 -6.96
CA ARG A 24 -6.02 2.47 -8.10
C ARG A 24 -5.28 1.25 -8.63
N ASN A 25 -3.97 1.32 -8.79
CA ASN A 25 -3.15 0.21 -9.28
C ASN A 25 -3.26 -1.02 -8.35
N ILE A 26 -3.17 -0.79 -7.04
CA ILE A 26 -3.33 -1.86 -6.03
C ILE A 26 -4.73 -2.45 -6.09
N TYR A 27 -5.76 -1.61 -6.15
CA TYR A 27 -7.13 -2.10 -6.23
C TYR A 27 -7.37 -2.96 -7.49
N VAL A 28 -6.88 -2.52 -8.65
CA VAL A 28 -6.96 -3.29 -9.91
C VAL A 28 -6.15 -4.59 -9.80
N HIS A 29 -4.97 -4.54 -9.18
CA HIS A 29 -4.16 -5.74 -8.96
C HIS A 29 -4.91 -6.78 -8.12
N LEU A 30 -5.49 -6.37 -6.98
CA LEU A 30 -6.28 -7.26 -6.13
C LEU A 30 -7.48 -7.83 -6.89
N LEU A 31 -8.18 -6.98 -7.64
CA LEU A 31 -9.33 -7.41 -8.44
C LEU A 31 -8.99 -8.48 -9.49
N GLN A 32 -7.82 -8.37 -10.13
CA GLN A 32 -7.43 -9.23 -11.24
C GLN A 32 -6.60 -10.45 -10.83
N ASN A 33 -5.75 -10.31 -9.82
CA ASN A 33 -4.68 -11.27 -9.53
C ASN A 33 -4.72 -11.82 -8.10
N ASP A 34 -5.43 -11.16 -7.18
CA ASP A 34 -5.49 -11.57 -5.77
C ASP A 34 -6.91 -11.43 -5.20
N THR A 35 -7.78 -12.35 -5.62
CA THR A 35 -9.17 -12.44 -5.14
C THR A 35 -9.24 -12.59 -3.62
N ARG A 36 -8.29 -13.28 -3.00
CA ARG A 36 -8.28 -13.45 -1.53
C ARG A 36 -8.03 -12.12 -0.86
N GLY A 37 -7.02 -11.37 -1.29
CA GLY A 37 -6.71 -10.05 -0.75
C GLY A 37 -7.83 -9.03 -0.99
N LEU A 38 -8.49 -9.11 -2.15
CA LEU A 38 -9.71 -8.34 -2.43
C LEU A 38 -10.83 -8.64 -1.41
N MET A 39 -11.13 -9.92 -1.16
CA MET A 39 -12.16 -10.31 -0.19
C MET A 39 -11.82 -9.85 1.24
N GLN A 40 -10.55 -9.94 1.64
CA GLN A 40 -10.11 -9.42 2.94
C GLN A 40 -10.32 -7.90 3.06
N THR A 41 -10.03 -7.16 1.97
CA THR A 41 -10.22 -5.71 1.91
C THR A 41 -11.70 -5.33 2.00
N LEU A 42 -12.59 -6.06 1.31
CA LEU A 42 -14.04 -5.82 1.37
C LEU A 42 -14.59 -6.15 2.76
N ASN A 43 -14.18 -7.26 3.35
CA ASN A 43 -14.56 -7.62 4.72
C ASN A 43 -14.12 -6.54 5.71
N TYR A 44 -12.88 -6.05 5.60
CA TYR A 44 -12.39 -4.96 6.43
C TYR A 44 -13.24 -3.70 6.27
N ARG A 45 -13.56 -3.30 5.04
CA ARG A 45 -14.43 -2.15 4.76
C ARG A 45 -15.78 -2.27 5.46
N ASP A 46 -16.39 -3.46 5.43
CA ASP A 46 -17.69 -3.69 6.04
C ASP A 46 -17.65 -3.67 7.58
N THR A 47 -16.47 -3.89 8.19
CA THR A 47 -16.25 -3.72 9.64
C THR A 47 -16.01 -2.27 10.07
N LEU A 48 -15.85 -1.32 9.15
CA LEU A 48 -15.60 0.07 9.51
C LEU A 48 -16.83 0.69 10.17
N ALA A 49 -16.64 1.22 11.37
CA ALA A 49 -17.67 1.95 12.10
C ALA A 49 -18.22 3.13 11.27
N SER A 50 -19.50 3.45 11.46
CA SER A 50 -20.19 4.52 10.71
C SER A 50 -19.47 5.89 10.77
N ALA A 51 -18.82 6.19 11.89
CA ALA A 51 -18.02 7.41 12.07
C ALA A 51 -16.76 7.45 11.18
N SER A 52 -16.21 6.29 10.83
CA SER A 52 -15.01 6.13 10.00
C SER A 52 -15.30 6.22 8.50
N ARG A 53 -16.58 6.24 8.08
CA ARG A 53 -16.95 6.35 6.65
C ARG A 53 -16.40 7.61 5.97
N LYS A 54 -16.26 8.73 6.70
CA LYS A 54 -15.64 9.96 6.18
C LYS A 54 -14.14 9.78 5.82
N LYS A 55 -13.50 8.76 6.39
CA LYS A 55 -12.08 8.39 6.16
C LYS A 55 -11.96 6.99 5.53
N GLU A 56 -13.04 6.42 5.00
CA GLU A 56 -13.06 5.05 4.50
C GLU A 56 -11.94 4.79 3.49
N GLN A 57 -11.79 5.66 2.49
CA GLN A 57 -10.75 5.51 1.48
C GLN A 57 -9.34 5.46 2.08
N TYR A 58 -9.11 6.20 3.16
CA TYR A 58 -7.83 6.20 3.86
C TYR A 58 -7.60 4.88 4.59
N GLU A 59 -8.57 4.43 5.38
CA GLU A 59 -8.48 3.19 6.15
C GLU A 59 -8.36 1.97 5.23
N VAL A 60 -9.19 1.91 4.18
CA VAL A 60 -9.12 0.85 3.16
C VAL A 60 -7.77 0.86 2.45
N PHE A 61 -7.24 2.03 2.08
CA PHE A 61 -5.93 2.07 1.43
C PHE A 61 -4.81 1.62 2.37
N LYS A 62 -4.83 2.10 3.62
CA LYS A 62 -3.88 1.69 4.65
C LYS A 62 -3.90 0.18 4.85
N PHE A 63 -5.09 -0.41 4.89
CA PHE A 63 -5.28 -1.86 4.97
C PHE A 63 -4.68 -2.59 3.76
N MET A 64 -5.02 -2.17 2.53
CA MET A 64 -4.48 -2.78 1.30
C MET A 64 -2.94 -2.72 1.25
N LEU A 65 -2.34 -1.60 1.66
CA LEU A 65 -0.89 -1.45 1.73
C LEU A 65 -0.28 -2.42 2.75
N GLY A 66 -0.83 -2.50 3.95
CA GLY A 66 -0.36 -3.43 4.97
C GLY A 66 -0.50 -4.88 4.53
N LEU A 67 -1.61 -5.21 3.88
CA LEU A 67 -1.86 -6.54 3.34
C LEU A 67 -0.78 -6.96 2.33
N LEU A 68 -0.53 -6.12 1.32
CA LEU A 68 0.48 -6.40 0.29
C LEU A 68 1.90 -6.37 0.86
N LEU A 69 2.19 -5.48 1.83
CA LEU A 69 3.50 -5.41 2.47
C LEU A 69 3.85 -6.72 3.19
N HIS A 70 2.87 -7.35 3.83
CA HIS A 70 3.08 -8.62 4.54
C HIS A 70 3.04 -9.84 3.62
N GLN A 71 2.16 -9.84 2.61
CA GLN A 71 1.94 -11.02 1.77
C GLN A 71 2.86 -11.07 0.55
N ASN A 72 3.08 -9.94 -0.12
CA ASN A 72 3.83 -9.89 -1.36
C ASN A 72 4.54 -8.54 -1.56
N PRO A 73 5.62 -8.27 -0.81
CA PRO A 73 6.30 -6.98 -0.82
C PRO A 73 6.92 -6.62 -2.18
N LYS A 74 7.32 -7.61 -2.99
CA LYS A 74 7.85 -7.38 -4.34
C LYS A 74 6.79 -6.83 -5.29
N GLU A 75 5.57 -7.32 -5.16
CA GLU A 75 4.44 -6.86 -5.96
C GLU A 75 4.04 -5.44 -5.56
N LEU A 76 4.08 -5.14 -4.25
CA LEU A 76 3.87 -3.79 -3.76
C LEU A 76 4.91 -2.79 -4.32
N GLU A 77 6.18 -3.19 -4.39
CA GLU A 77 7.25 -2.40 -5.00
C GLU A 77 6.96 -2.11 -6.48
N ARG A 78 6.53 -3.13 -7.24
CA ARG A 78 6.13 -3.00 -8.65
C ARG A 78 4.95 -2.05 -8.87
N LEU A 79 3.99 -2.05 -7.94
CA LEU A 79 2.79 -1.22 -7.99
C LEU A 79 3.05 0.22 -7.51
N CYS A 80 4.20 0.46 -6.85
CA CYS A 80 4.61 1.77 -6.38
C CYS A 80 5.16 2.63 -7.54
N PRO A 81 4.53 3.76 -7.88
CA PRO A 81 4.96 4.60 -9.01
C PRO A 81 6.36 5.22 -8.84
N VAL A 82 6.83 5.40 -7.61
CA VAL A 82 8.10 6.08 -7.31
C VAL A 82 9.32 5.25 -7.72
N HIS A 83 9.21 3.92 -7.79
CA HIS A 83 10.31 3.06 -8.27
C HIS A 83 10.52 3.14 -9.79
N GLN A 84 9.61 3.76 -10.55
CA GLN A 84 9.84 4.04 -11.97
C GLN A 84 10.69 5.30 -12.20
N HIS A 85 10.86 6.17 -11.20
CA HIS A 85 11.65 7.40 -11.30
C HIS A 85 13.01 7.33 -10.59
N LEU A 86 13.21 6.43 -9.62
CA LEU A 86 14.50 6.27 -8.92
C LEU A 86 15.51 5.35 -9.62
N THR A 87 15.11 4.58 -10.64
CA THR A 87 16.06 3.77 -11.43
C THR A 87 16.94 4.61 -12.37
N HIS A 88 16.65 5.90 -12.54
CA HIS A 88 17.54 6.85 -13.24
C HIS A 88 18.28 7.82 -12.31
N SER A 89 17.98 7.82 -11.01
CA SER A 89 18.71 8.65 -10.05
C SER A 89 18.67 8.01 -8.66
N GLN A 90 19.80 7.39 -8.31
CA GLN A 90 20.26 7.08 -6.95
C GLN A 90 19.47 6.02 -6.17
N SER A 91 20.02 4.80 -6.18
CA SER A 91 20.17 3.89 -5.03
C SER A 91 19.34 4.19 -3.77
N CYS A 92 18.22 3.50 -3.59
CA CYS A 92 17.60 3.30 -2.27
C CYS A 92 18.24 2.07 -1.57
N PRO A 93 18.69 2.19 -0.31
CA PRO A 93 19.19 1.07 0.46
C PRO A 93 18.03 0.39 1.20
N LEU A 94 17.33 -0.54 0.54
CA LEU A 94 16.58 -1.56 1.26
C LEU A 94 17.51 -2.75 1.51
N ARG A 95 18.51 -2.56 2.37
CA ARG A 95 19.28 -3.66 2.99
C ARG A 95 19.23 -3.55 4.50
N HIS A 96 18.83 -4.67 5.10
CA HIS A 96 19.08 -5.11 6.47
C HIS A 96 18.27 -4.43 7.59
N ARG A 97 17.09 -5.02 7.85
CA ARG A 97 16.81 -5.46 9.21
C ARG A 97 16.81 -6.99 9.24
N GLN A 98 17.99 -7.55 9.46
CA GLN A 98 18.11 -8.91 9.99
C GLN A 98 17.45 -8.90 11.37
N CYS A 99 16.45 -9.77 11.55
CA CYS A 99 16.01 -10.20 12.86
C CYS A 99 17.19 -10.90 13.54
N THR A 100 17.73 -10.30 14.59
CA THR A 100 18.55 -11.04 15.55
C THR A 100 17.57 -11.79 16.46
N LEU A 101 17.53 -13.10 16.25
CA LEU A 101 16.95 -14.08 17.16
C LEU A 101 18.09 -14.62 18.02
N ILE A 102 17.79 -14.80 19.32
CA ILE A 102 18.60 -15.32 20.43
C ILE A 102 19.47 -14.27 21.14
#